data_AF-M1C0T4-F1
#
_entry.id   AF-M1C0T4-F1
#
_cell.length_a   1.000
_cell.length_b   1.000
_cell.length_c   1.000
_cell.angle_alpha   90.00
_cell.angle_beta   90.00
_cell.angle_gamma   90.00
#
_symmetry.space_group_name_H-M   'P 1'
#
loop_
_entity.id
_entity.type
_entity.pdbx_description
1 polymer ?
#
loop_
_entity_poly.entity_id
_entity_poly.type
_entity_poly.pdbx_seq_one_letter_code
_entity_poly.pdbx_strand_id
1 'polypeptide(L)'
;MHSPSTQNWLNTQSNSSGLIVKRTLRIDIPVDQYPSLPLQYNFVGRLLGPRGNSLKRVEATTECRVLIRGRGSIKDPVKEEMMRGKPGYEHLNEPLHVIVEAELPVEIIDARLLQAREILEDLLRPMDESQDFYKKQQLRELAMLNGTLREEGSQMSGSVSPFHNSLGMKRAKTRV
;
A
#
# COMPACT_ATOMS: atom_id res chain seq x y z
N MET A 1 -8.92 -67.66 26.38
CA MET A 1 -8.15 -66.40 26.51
C MET A 1 -7.55 -66.12 25.14
N HIS A 2 -8.22 -65.32 24.31
CA HIS A 2 -7.76 -64.96 22.96
C HIS A 2 -7.33 -63.50 22.96
N SER A 3 -6.07 -63.27 22.65
CA SER A 3 -5.47 -61.94 22.48
C SER A 3 -5.86 -61.39 21.10
N PRO A 4 -6.37 -60.16 20.98
CA PRO A 4 -6.50 -59.52 19.68
C PRO A 4 -5.24 -58.71 19.34
N SER A 5 -4.63 -59.10 18.23
CA SER A 5 -4.00 -58.29 17.19
C SER A 5 -3.70 -56.82 17.51
N THR A 6 -2.42 -56.49 17.60
CA THR A 6 -1.88 -55.14 17.51
C THR A 6 -2.22 -54.52 16.16
N GLN A 7 -3.18 -53.60 16.13
CA GLN A 7 -3.41 -52.74 14.98
C GLN A 7 -2.31 -51.69 14.90
N ASN A 8 -1.40 -51.90 13.95
CA ASN A 8 -0.40 -50.95 13.51
C ASN A 8 -1.12 -49.81 12.79
N TRP A 9 -1.45 -48.73 13.51
CA TRP A 9 -1.97 -47.53 12.89
C TRP A 9 -0.88 -46.95 12.00
N LEU A 10 -1.18 -46.95 10.71
CA LEU A 10 -0.40 -46.37 9.64
C LEU A 10 -0.26 -44.87 9.95
N ASN A 11 0.85 -44.51 10.58
CA ASN A 11 1.29 -43.13 10.65
C ASN A 11 1.60 -42.73 9.21
N THR A 12 0.60 -42.17 8.52
CA THR A 12 0.76 -41.44 7.28
C THR A 12 1.62 -40.24 7.63
N GLN A 13 2.93 -40.49 7.64
CA GLN A 13 3.94 -39.48 7.60
C GLN A 13 3.74 -38.81 6.25
N SER A 14 2.82 -37.83 6.22
CA SER A 14 2.72 -36.84 5.17
C SER A 14 4.10 -36.21 5.13
N ASN A 15 4.93 -36.77 4.26
CA ASN A 15 6.19 -36.22 3.84
C ASN A 15 5.84 -35.06 2.92
N SER A 16 5.10 -34.07 3.43
CA SER A 16 5.06 -32.73 2.88
C SER A 16 6.46 -32.21 3.14
N SER A 17 7.33 -32.48 2.17
CA SER A 17 8.70 -32.02 2.15
C SER A 17 8.63 -30.52 2.39
N GLY A 18 8.91 -30.09 3.62
CA GLY A 18 8.94 -28.70 4.07
C GLY A 18 10.07 -27.90 3.43
N LEU A 19 10.34 -28.19 2.15
CA LEU A 19 11.24 -27.48 1.27
C LEU A 19 10.62 -26.11 1.03
N ILE A 20 11.04 -25.19 1.87
CA ILE A 20 10.82 -23.76 1.67
C ILE A 20 11.68 -23.35 0.48
N VAL A 21 11.02 -22.80 -0.53
CA VAL A 21 11.67 -22.27 -1.72
C VAL A 21 11.39 -20.79 -1.81
N LYS A 22 12.34 -20.03 -2.37
CA LYS A 22 12.12 -18.62 -2.70
C LYS A 22 11.72 -18.50 -4.17
N ARG A 23 10.61 -17.82 -4.42
CA ARG A 23 10.14 -17.50 -5.78
C ARG A 23 9.90 -16.00 -5.90
N THR A 24 10.12 -15.49 -7.10
CA THR A 24 9.98 -14.07 -7.41
C THR A 24 9.17 -13.91 -8.68
N LEU A 25 8.23 -12.98 -8.67
CA LEU A 25 7.36 -12.63 -9.79
C LEU A 25 7.48 -11.14 -10.08
N ARG A 26 7.65 -10.77 -11.36
CA ARG A 26 7.70 -9.39 -11.82
C ARG A 26 6.39 -9.04 -12.53
N ILE A 27 5.82 -7.88 -12.20
CA ILE A 27 4.63 -7.31 -12.82
C ILE A 27 5.01 -5.93 -13.35
N ASP A 28 5.01 -5.77 -14.67
CA ASP A 28 5.27 -4.47 -15.31
C ASP A 28 4.02 -3.58 -15.26
N ILE A 29 4.19 -2.31 -14.92
CA ILE A 29 3.09 -1.35 -14.82
C ILE A 29 3.01 -0.57 -16.14
N PRO A 30 1.87 -0.61 -16.86
CA PRO A 30 1.73 0.04 -18.17
C PRO A 30 1.52 1.56 -18.04
N VAL A 31 2.53 2.27 -17.55
CA VAL A 31 2.50 3.74 -17.38
C VAL A 31 2.37 4.49 -18.71
N ASP A 32 2.98 3.97 -19.77
CA ASP A 32 2.97 4.58 -21.11
C ASP A 32 1.67 4.36 -21.90
N GLN A 33 0.80 3.42 -21.48
CA GLN A 33 -0.43 3.08 -22.22
C GLN A 33 -1.59 4.02 -21.90
N TYR A 34 -1.47 4.88 -20.89
CA TYR A 34 -2.51 5.82 -20.47
C TYR A 34 -2.03 7.28 -20.41
N PRO A 35 -1.47 7.85 -21.49
CA PRO A 35 -0.93 9.21 -21.49
C PRO A 35 -2.01 10.31 -21.51
N SER A 36 -3.27 9.98 -21.83
CA SER A 36 -4.34 10.95 -22.15
C SER A 36 -5.46 11.08 -21.11
N LEU A 37 -5.39 10.40 -19.96
CA LEU A 37 -6.28 10.70 -18.83
C LEU A 37 -5.73 11.95 -18.11
N PRO A 38 -6.54 13.00 -17.87
CA PRO A 38 -6.07 14.33 -17.48
C PRO A 38 -5.46 14.41 -16.07
N LEU A 39 -5.30 13.28 -15.39
CA LEU A 39 -4.55 13.12 -14.16
C LEU A 39 -3.72 11.85 -14.31
N GLN A 40 -2.40 12.03 -14.41
CA GLN A 40 -1.42 10.95 -14.37
C GLN A 40 -1.77 9.99 -13.22
N TYR A 41 -2.34 8.84 -13.54
CA TYR A 41 -2.89 7.93 -12.56
C TYR A 41 -1.75 7.40 -11.68
N ASN A 42 -1.79 7.70 -10.38
CA ASN A 42 -0.70 7.36 -9.47
C ASN A 42 -0.83 5.91 -8.99
N PHE A 43 -0.31 4.97 -9.78
CA PHE A 43 -0.28 3.54 -9.46
C PHE A 43 0.38 3.26 -8.11
N VAL A 44 1.51 3.92 -7.84
CA VAL A 44 2.27 3.76 -6.59
C VAL A 44 1.44 4.21 -5.38
N GLY A 45 0.77 5.35 -5.50
CA GLY A 45 -0.13 5.89 -4.47
C GLY A 45 -1.32 4.98 -4.18
N ARG A 46 -1.92 4.39 -5.22
CA ARG A 46 -3.04 3.44 -5.07
C ARG A 46 -2.59 2.13 -4.42
N LEU A 47 -1.43 1.60 -4.83
CA LEU A 47 -0.84 0.38 -4.25
C LEU A 47 -0.48 0.57 -2.77
N LEU A 48 0.25 1.64 -2.44
CA LEU A 48 0.66 1.92 -1.06
C LEU A 48 -0.55 2.26 -0.18
N GLY A 49 -1.46 3.09 -0.69
CA GLY A 49 -2.57 3.61 0.09
C GLY A 49 -2.13 4.48 1.27
N PRO A 50 -3.04 4.76 2.22
CA PRO A 50 -2.76 5.64 3.35
C PRO A 50 -1.61 5.09 4.20
N ARG A 51 -0.51 5.85 4.31
CA ARG A 51 0.71 5.48 5.06
C ARG A 51 1.31 4.11 4.67
N GLY A 52 1.04 3.60 3.47
CA GLY A 52 1.50 2.26 3.06
C GLY A 52 0.66 1.10 3.62
N ASN A 53 -0.48 1.38 4.27
CA ASN A 53 -1.29 0.34 4.91
C ASN A 53 -1.94 -0.61 3.90
N SER A 54 -2.33 -0.12 2.72
CA SER A 54 -2.95 -0.98 1.71
C SER A 54 -1.97 -2.06 1.24
N LEU A 55 -0.74 -1.66 0.89
CA LEU A 55 0.29 -2.62 0.48
C LEU A 55 0.60 -3.61 1.60
N LYS A 56 0.75 -3.13 2.85
CA LYS A 56 0.97 -4.00 4.01
C LYS A 56 -0.13 -5.03 4.22
N ARG A 57 -1.40 -4.67 3.98
CA ARG A 57 -2.52 -5.63 4.05
C ARG A 57 -2.43 -6.69 2.97
N VAL A 58 -2.03 -6.31 1.75
CA VAL A 58 -1.81 -7.28 0.66
C VAL A 58 -0.69 -8.23 1.05
N GLU A 59 0.47 -7.71 1.46
CA GLU A 59 1.61 -8.51 1.91
C GLU A 59 1.26 -9.48 3.05
N ALA A 60 0.52 -8.99 4.06
CA ALA A 60 0.08 -9.81 5.20
C ALA A 60 -0.94 -10.90 4.81
N THR A 61 -1.77 -10.65 3.79
CA THR A 61 -2.81 -11.59 3.33
C THR A 61 -2.22 -12.69 2.45
N THR A 62 -1.25 -12.32 1.60
CA THR A 62 -0.64 -13.22 0.63
C THR A 62 0.62 -13.89 1.15
N GLU A 63 1.13 -13.47 2.32
CA GLU A 63 2.42 -13.90 2.88
C GLU A 63 3.58 -13.69 1.89
N CYS A 64 3.48 -12.63 1.10
CA CYS A 64 4.47 -12.25 0.10
C CYS A 64 5.04 -10.87 0.44
N ARG A 65 6.27 -10.63 0.01
CA ARG A 65 6.92 -9.32 0.05
C ARG A 65 6.74 -8.61 -1.28
N VAL A 66 6.28 -7.38 -1.26
CA VAL A 66 6.02 -6.58 -2.47
C VAL A 66 6.98 -5.39 -2.53
N LEU A 67 7.72 -5.28 -3.63
CA LEU A 67 8.76 -4.28 -3.86
C LEU A 67 8.41 -3.45 -5.09
N ILE A 68 8.17 -2.15 -4.90
CA ILE A 68 7.96 -1.21 -6.01
C ILE A 68 9.33 -0.73 -6.50
N ARG A 69 9.62 -0.92 -7.78
CA ARG A 69 10.90 -0.62 -8.44
C ARG A 69 10.64 0.08 -9.78
N GLY A 70 11.69 0.52 -10.45
CA GLY A 70 11.56 1.30 -11.69
C GLY A 70 11.53 2.81 -11.50
N ARG A 71 11.50 3.52 -12.64
CA ARG A 71 11.35 4.97 -12.76
C ARG A 71 9.98 5.42 -12.26
N GLY A 72 9.95 6.46 -11.42
CA GLY A 72 8.73 6.94 -10.76
C GLY A 72 8.35 6.18 -9.48
N SER A 73 9.21 5.27 -9.00
CA SER A 73 9.00 4.61 -7.70
C SER A 73 9.27 5.54 -6.52
N ILE A 74 10.07 6.60 -6.73
CA ILE A 74 10.35 7.63 -5.73
C ILE A 74 9.43 8.82 -6.01
N LYS A 75 8.72 9.27 -4.97
CA LYS A 75 7.77 10.39 -5.07
C LYS A 75 8.41 11.67 -5.61
N ASP A 76 9.64 11.97 -5.18
CA ASP A 76 10.35 13.19 -5.56
C ASP A 76 11.28 12.94 -6.76
N PRO A 77 10.98 13.49 -7.95
CA PRO A 77 11.75 13.20 -9.18
C PRO A 77 13.19 13.70 -9.09
N VAL A 78 13.44 14.82 -8.40
CA VAL A 78 14.79 15.35 -8.18
C VAL A 78 15.63 14.39 -7.34
N LYS A 79 15.01 13.79 -6.31
CA LYS A 79 15.68 12.81 -5.46
C LYS A 79 15.91 11.52 -6.23
N GLU A 80 14.95 11.10 -7.05
CA GLU A 80 15.10 9.93 -7.92
C GLU A 80 16.33 10.06 -8.83
N GLU A 81 16.46 11.19 -9.53
CA GLU A 81 17.59 11.45 -10.42
C GLU A 81 18.93 11.48 -9.67
N MET A 82 18.98 12.07 -8.48
CA MET A 82 20.19 12.09 -7.65
C MET A 82 20.59 10.70 -7.12
N MET A 83 19.62 9.78 -6.99
CA MET A 83 19.89 8.40 -6.56
C MET A 83 20.18 7.46 -7.74
N ARG A 84 19.84 7.88 -8.96
CA ARG A 84 20.09 7.12 -10.18
C ARG A 84 21.59 6.86 -10.36
N GLY A 85 21.96 5.61 -10.61
CA GLY A 85 23.36 5.19 -10.76
C GLY A 85 24.10 4.92 -9.45
N LYS A 86 23.45 5.09 -8.27
CA LYS A 86 24.00 4.62 -6.99
C LYS A 86 23.79 3.11 -6.81
N PRO A 87 24.70 2.41 -6.11
CA PRO A 87 24.51 1.00 -5.78
C PRO A 87 23.17 0.81 -5.04
N GLY A 88 22.38 -0.16 -5.49
CA GLY A 88 21.04 -0.45 -4.96
C GLY A 88 19.89 0.33 -5.60
N TYR A 89 20.17 1.32 -6.47
CA TYR A 89 19.18 2.12 -7.21
C TYR A 89 19.27 1.94 -8.73
N GLU A 90 19.91 0.87 -9.19
CA GLU A 90 20.08 0.56 -10.62
C GLU A 90 18.72 0.38 -11.32
N HIS A 91 17.73 -0.11 -10.58
CA HIS A 91 16.34 -0.29 -11.02
C HIS A 91 15.66 1.02 -11.44
N LEU A 92 16.18 2.21 -11.08
CA LEU A 92 15.59 3.49 -11.50
C LEU A 92 15.72 3.73 -13.02
N ASN A 93 16.56 2.96 -13.71
CA ASN A 93 16.65 2.97 -15.17
C ASN A 93 15.56 2.14 -15.87
N GLU A 94 14.92 1.21 -15.14
CA GLU A 94 13.89 0.34 -15.68
C GLU A 94 12.51 1.03 -15.63
N PRO A 95 11.55 0.61 -16.47
CA PRO A 95 10.17 1.07 -16.35
C PRO A 95 9.59 0.71 -14.98
N LEU A 96 8.56 1.44 -14.54
CA LEU A 96 7.87 1.19 -13.27
C LEU A 96 7.35 -0.25 -13.23
N HIS A 97 7.76 -1.01 -12.22
CA HIS A 97 7.36 -2.41 -12.07
C HIS A 97 7.30 -2.81 -10.59
N VAL A 98 6.56 -3.88 -10.32
CA VAL A 98 6.40 -4.45 -8.99
C VAL A 98 7.03 -5.83 -8.97
N ILE A 99 7.84 -6.10 -7.95
CA ILE A 99 8.45 -7.41 -7.70
C ILE A 99 7.76 -8.01 -6.48
N VAL A 100 7.19 -9.20 -6.63
CA VAL A 100 6.60 -9.98 -5.55
C VAL A 100 7.54 -11.13 -5.23
N GLU A 101 8.05 -11.19 -4.00
CA GLU A 101 8.89 -12.27 -3.51
C GLU A 101 8.12 -13.08 -2.47
N ALA A 102 8.15 -14.40 -2.57
CA ALA A 102 7.59 -15.30 -1.57
C ALA A 102 8.66 -16.31 -1.14
N GLU A 103 8.65 -16.67 0.13
CA GLU A 103 9.50 -17.72 0.70
C GLU A 103 8.60 -18.66 1.51
N LEU A 104 8.12 -19.70 0.84
CA LEU A 104 7.05 -20.57 1.31
C LEU A 104 7.31 -22.01 0.84
N PRO A 105 6.64 -23.03 1.44
CA PRO A 105 6.69 -24.39 0.94
C PRO A 105 6.34 -24.47 -0.55
N VAL A 106 7.07 -25.30 -1.28
CA VAL A 106 6.90 -25.49 -2.74
C VAL A 106 5.46 -25.81 -3.16
N GLU A 107 4.69 -26.43 -2.26
CA GLU A 107 3.30 -26.84 -2.49
C GLU A 107 2.32 -25.65 -2.57
N ILE A 108 2.61 -24.55 -1.87
CA ILE A 108 1.69 -23.40 -1.75
C ILE A 108 2.23 -22.12 -2.39
N ILE A 109 3.55 -22.04 -2.64
CA ILE A 109 4.18 -20.80 -3.07
C ILE A 109 3.63 -20.27 -4.40
N ASP A 110 3.38 -21.17 -5.36
CA ASP A 110 2.84 -20.78 -6.67
C ASP A 110 1.40 -20.23 -6.53
N ALA A 111 0.58 -20.84 -5.67
CA ALA A 111 -0.77 -20.37 -5.38
C ALA A 111 -0.77 -18.99 -4.70
N ARG A 112 0.15 -18.77 -3.74
CA ARG A 112 0.29 -17.49 -3.04
C ARG A 112 0.79 -16.37 -3.94
N LEU A 113 1.78 -16.66 -4.79
CA LEU A 113 2.26 -15.70 -5.78
C LEU A 113 1.18 -15.34 -6.80
N LEU A 114 0.38 -16.31 -7.24
CA LEU A 114 -0.73 -16.05 -8.15
C LEU A 114 -1.80 -15.18 -7.48
N GLN A 115 -2.17 -15.48 -6.24
CA GLN A 115 -3.10 -14.67 -5.46
C GLN A 115 -2.61 -13.22 -5.32
N ALA A 116 -1.33 -13.02 -4.98
CA ALA A 116 -0.73 -11.69 -4.89
C ALA A 116 -0.76 -10.97 -6.23
N ARG A 117 -0.46 -11.69 -7.32
CA ARG A 117 -0.52 -11.15 -8.68
C ARG A 117 -1.93 -10.67 -9.02
N GLU A 118 -2.96 -11.47 -8.77
CA GLU A 118 -4.35 -11.12 -9.09
C GLU A 118 -4.79 -9.84 -8.36
N ILE A 119 -4.47 -9.72 -7.07
CA ILE A 119 -4.76 -8.52 -6.28
C ILE A 119 -4.03 -7.30 -6.83
N LEU A 120 -2.74 -7.46 -7.18
CA LEU A 120 -1.94 -6.36 -7.72
C LEU A 120 -2.41 -5.95 -9.12
N GLU A 121 -2.73 -6.90 -10.00
CA GLU A 121 -3.27 -6.64 -11.34
C GLU A 121 -4.61 -5.92 -11.29
N ASP A 122 -5.48 -6.25 -10.33
CA ASP A 122 -6.74 -5.53 -10.11
C ASP A 122 -6.51 -4.08 -9.64
N LEU A 123 -5.57 -3.85 -8.72
CA LEU A 123 -5.18 -2.52 -8.27
C LEU A 123 -4.51 -1.68 -9.38
N LEU A 124 -3.78 -2.35 -10.27
CA LEU A 124 -3.12 -1.74 -11.42
C LEU A 124 -4.06 -1.52 -12.61
N ARG A 125 -5.28 -2.06 -12.60
CA ARG A 125 -6.27 -1.77 -13.63
C ARG A 125 -6.78 -0.33 -13.46
N PRO A 126 -6.59 0.55 -14.46
CA PRO A 126 -7.15 1.89 -14.39
C PRO A 126 -8.68 1.77 -14.45
N MET A 127 -9.32 2.32 -13.43
CA MET A 127 -10.77 2.49 -13.35
C MET A 127 -11.08 3.97 -13.51
N ASP A 128 -12.26 4.28 -14.06
CA ASP A 128 -12.74 5.66 -14.12
C ASP A 128 -12.87 6.22 -12.69
N GLU A 129 -12.43 7.46 -12.47
CA GLU A 129 -12.41 8.07 -11.13
C GLU A 129 -13.79 8.13 -10.47
N SER A 130 -14.88 8.20 -11.26
CA SER A 130 -16.24 8.17 -10.73
C SER A 130 -16.58 6.81 -10.09
N GLN A 131 -16.02 5.73 -10.62
CA GLN A 131 -16.25 4.33 -10.21
C GLN A 131 -15.16 3.80 -9.26
N ASP A 132 -14.10 4.56 -9.00
CA ASP A 132 -13.01 4.14 -8.13
C ASP A 132 -13.35 4.35 -6.64
N PHE A 133 -14.25 3.50 -6.13
CA PHE A 133 -14.62 3.46 -4.71
C PHE A 133 -13.41 3.15 -3.80
N TYR A 134 -12.46 2.37 -4.29
CA TYR A 134 -11.26 2.00 -3.54
C TYR A 134 -10.37 3.23 -3.25
N LYS A 135 -10.10 4.05 -4.28
CA LYS A 135 -9.38 5.32 -4.15
C LYS A 135 -10.10 6.28 -3.22
N LYS A 136 -11.43 6.42 -3.33
CA LYS A 136 -12.24 7.24 -2.42
C LYS A 136 -12.12 6.79 -0.96
N GLN A 137 -12.16 5.47 -0.72
CA GLN A 137 -12.00 4.91 0.62
C GLN A 137 -10.60 5.18 1.19
N GLN A 138 -9.54 5.00 0.38
CA GLN A 138 -8.16 5.31 0.80
C GLN A 138 -7.97 6.79 1.13
N LEU A 139 -8.53 7.70 0.33
CA LEU A 139 -8.49 9.15 0.59
C LEU A 139 -9.25 9.52 1.86
N ARG A 140 -10.40 8.89 2.10
CA ARG A 140 -11.17 9.06 3.35
C ARG A 140 -10.37 8.58 4.56
N GLU A 141 -9.76 7.40 4.50
CA GLU A 141 -8.89 6.89 5.57
C GLU A 141 -7.68 7.81 5.81
N LEU A 142 -7.05 8.31 4.74
CA LEU A 142 -5.95 9.26 4.84
C LEU A 142 -6.37 10.57 5.52
N ALA A 143 -7.55 11.11 5.18
CA ALA A 143 -8.08 12.33 5.78
C ALA A 143 -8.41 12.16 7.28
N MET A 144 -8.92 10.99 7.67
CA MET A 144 -9.11 10.62 9.08
C MET A 144 -7.78 10.56 9.82
N LEU A 145 -6.77 9.88 9.25
CA LEU A 145 -5.45 9.73 9.86
C LEU A 145 -4.67 11.06 9.99
N ASN A 146 -4.94 12.02 9.10
CA ASN A 146 -4.34 13.35 9.15
C ASN A 146 -5.11 14.31 10.07
N GLY A 147 -6.24 13.90 10.65
CA GLY A 147 -7.07 14.76 11.51
C GLY A 147 -7.74 15.92 10.77
N THR A 148 -7.76 15.89 9.43
CA THR A 148 -8.37 16.93 8.59
C THR A 148 -9.81 16.60 8.17
N LEU A 149 -10.31 15.41 8.52
CA LEU A 149 -11.70 15.06 8.29
C LEU A 149 -12.58 15.83 9.29
N ARG A 150 -13.07 17.00 8.87
CA ARG A 150 -14.26 17.61 9.45
C ARG A 150 -15.45 16.78 9.00
N GLU A 151 -16.11 16.10 9.92
CA GLU A 151 -17.36 15.39 9.64
C GLU A 151 -18.42 16.38 9.17
N GLU A 152 -18.69 16.44 7.87
CA GLU A 152 -19.85 17.14 7.32
C GLU A 152 -21.11 16.32 7.61
N GLY A 153 -21.55 16.38 8.86
CA GLY A 153 -22.69 15.59 9.35
C GLY A 153 -23.21 15.95 10.73
N SER A 154 -22.85 17.11 11.28
CA SER A 154 -23.51 17.64 12.48
C SER A 154 -23.95 19.08 12.26
N GLN A 155 -25.26 19.20 12.13
CA GLN A 155 -26.08 20.39 12.23
C GLN A 155 -25.56 21.35 13.33
N MET A 156 -25.51 22.64 12.99
CA MET A 156 -25.71 23.79 13.88
C MET A 156 -25.37 23.59 15.37
N SER A 157 -24.23 24.11 15.80
CA SER A 157 -24.17 24.78 17.10
C SER A 157 -23.19 25.93 17.01
N GLY A 158 -23.74 27.13 16.80
CA GLY A 158 -23.00 28.37 17.00
C GLY A 158 -22.57 28.45 18.45
N SER A 159 -21.32 28.09 18.72
CA SER A 159 -20.66 28.41 19.98
C SER A 159 -20.17 29.85 19.88
N VAL A 160 -21.09 30.78 20.10
CA VAL A 160 -20.75 32.14 20.54
C VAL A 160 -19.82 32.00 21.74
N SER A 161 -18.55 32.36 21.57
CA SER A 161 -17.59 32.38 22.66
C SER A 161 -17.86 33.61 23.52
N PRO A 162 -18.23 33.49 24.81
CA PRO A 162 -18.39 34.61 25.72
C PRO A 162 -17.11 34.76 26.53
N PHE A 163 -16.08 35.38 25.94
CA PHE A 163 -14.96 35.89 26.72
C PHE A 163 -14.76 37.37 26.42
N HIS A 164 -15.48 38.13 27.24
CA HIS A 164 -15.24 39.52 27.58
C HIS A 164 -13.77 39.69 28.01
N ASN A 165 -12.97 40.42 27.24
CA ASN A 165 -11.71 40.98 27.74
C ASN A 165 -11.76 42.51 27.64
N SER A 166 -12.39 43.11 28.65
CA SER A 166 -12.37 44.55 28.90
C SER A 166 -11.16 44.90 29.77
N LEU A 167 -10.03 45.19 29.14
CA LEU A 167 -8.98 46.09 29.66
C LEU A 167 -8.34 46.69 28.38
N GLY A 168 -8.63 47.92 27.95
CA GLY A 168 -8.64 49.12 28.75
C GLY A 168 -7.20 49.61 28.94
N MET A 169 -6.64 50.32 27.95
CA MET A 169 -5.94 51.61 28.09
C MET A 169 -5.17 52.00 26.81
N LYS A 170 -5.20 53.31 26.53
CA LYS A 170 -4.84 53.98 25.28
C LYS A 170 -3.44 54.60 25.35
N ARG A 171 -2.84 54.84 24.17
CA ARG A 171 -1.80 55.87 23.85
C ARG A 171 -0.38 55.61 24.42
N ALA A 172 0.74 56.05 23.83
CA ALA A 172 1.01 56.96 22.72
C ALA A 172 2.37 56.67 22.04
N LYS A 173 2.51 57.19 20.81
CA LYS A 173 3.73 57.35 20.01
C LYS A 173 4.73 58.29 20.71
N THR A 174 6.04 58.06 20.60
CA THR A 174 7.05 59.12 20.41
C THR A 174 8.31 58.51 19.79
N ARG A 175 8.80 59.23 18.77
CA ARG A 175 10.06 59.06 18.06
C ARG A 175 11.03 60.09 18.64
N VAL A 176 12.29 59.70 18.89
CA VAL A 176 13.51 60.46 18.60
C VAL A 176 14.64 59.47 18.43
#